data_AF-A0A6G0W532-F1
#
_entry.id   AF-A0A6G0W532-F1
#
_cell.length_a   1.000
_cell.length_b   1.000
_cell.length_c   1.000
_cell.angle_alpha   90.00
_cell.angle_beta   90.00
_cell.angle_gamma   90.00
#
_symmetry.space_group_name_H-M   'P 1'
#
loop_
_entity.id
_entity.type
_entity.pdbx_description
1 polymer ?
#
loop_
_entity_poly.entity_id
_entity_poly.type
_entity_poly.pdbx_seq_one_letter_code
_entity_poly.pdbx_strand_id
1 'polypeptide(L)'
;MHSASRRLVDYTKVWTCVRATAGGSRTPMRIASDSNVECWSNDGKNCVWDNNCDTYVASGKSPSAPLVCGCMHKQAWGTVGYDDPNHWCNDGKKALGANPTNPNCTPTSAPTTIKHVVTRYE
;
A
#
# COMPACT_ATOMS: atom_id res chain seq x y z
N MET A 1 24.33 -18.52 -27.56
CA MET A 1 24.15 -17.23 -26.87
C MET A 1 22.69 -17.17 -26.37
N HIS A 2 22.40 -17.64 -25.16
CA HIS A 2 21.05 -17.58 -24.59
C HIS A 2 21.02 -16.49 -23.52
N SER A 3 20.59 -15.29 -23.89
CA SER A 3 20.26 -14.23 -22.93
C SER A 3 19.00 -14.64 -22.18
N ALA A 4 19.16 -15.16 -20.96
CA ALA A 4 18.06 -15.27 -20.01
C ALA A 4 17.67 -13.85 -19.59
N SER A 5 16.53 -13.38 -20.06
CA SER A 5 15.89 -12.16 -19.59
C SER A 5 15.60 -12.32 -18.10
N ARG A 6 16.48 -11.79 -17.22
CA ARG A 6 16.18 -11.67 -15.79
C ARG A 6 15.03 -10.68 -15.67
N ARG A 7 13.82 -11.22 -15.52
CA ARG A 7 12.68 -10.46 -15.02
C ARG A 7 13.14 -9.83 -13.70
N LEU A 8 13.28 -8.52 -13.66
CA LEU A 8 13.47 -7.79 -12.41
C LEU A 8 12.22 -8.07 -11.57
N VAL A 9 12.29 -9.06 -10.68
CA VAL A 9 11.25 -9.27 -9.68
C VAL A 9 11.38 -8.09 -8.75
N ASP A 10 10.38 -7.20 -8.79
CA ASP A 10 10.27 -6.15 -7.80
C ASP A 10 9.96 -6.80 -6.45
N TYR A 11 11.01 -7.14 -5.71
CA TYR A 11 10.92 -7.79 -4.40
C TYR A 11 10.15 -6.95 -3.38
N THR A 12 9.92 -5.65 -3.64
CA THR A 12 9.09 -4.78 -2.80
C THR A 12 7.59 -5.07 -2.93
N LYS A 13 7.19 -5.79 -3.99
CA LYS A 13 5.80 -6.19 -4.29
C LYS A 13 5.45 -7.59 -3.80
N VAL A 14 6.30 -8.22 -3.00
CA VAL A 14 6.12 -9.60 -2.54
C VAL A 14 5.32 -9.62 -1.24
N TRP A 15 4.31 -10.49 -1.16
CA TRP A 15 3.56 -10.73 0.07
C TRP A 15 4.49 -11.21 1.18
N THR A 16 4.48 -10.51 2.30
CA THR A 16 5.37 -10.74 3.44
C THR A 16 4.55 -10.75 4.72
N CYS A 17 4.83 -11.69 5.62
CA CYS A 17 4.17 -11.73 6.91
C CYS A 17 4.68 -10.62 7.83
N VAL A 18 3.80 -9.67 8.13
CA VAL A 18 4.09 -8.57 9.05
C VAL A 18 3.30 -8.78 10.33
N ARG A 19 3.97 -8.61 11.47
CA ARG A 19 3.35 -8.66 12.79
C ARG A 19 2.79 -7.27 13.11
N ALA A 20 1.49 -7.17 13.36
CA ALA A 20 0.90 -5.97 13.90
C ALA A 20 1.30 -5.81 15.37
N THR A 21 1.69 -4.60 15.75
CA THR A 21 2.02 -4.26 17.14
C THR A 21 0.75 -4.27 17.99
N ALA A 22 -0.33 -3.71 17.47
CA ALA A 22 -1.67 -3.87 18.03
C ALA A 22 -2.15 -5.33 17.89
N GLY A 23 -2.43 -5.99 19.02
CA GLY A 23 -3.00 -7.35 19.05
C GLY A 23 -2.04 -8.50 18.72
N GLY A 24 -0.81 -8.22 18.27
CA GLY A 24 0.26 -9.23 18.10
C GLY A 24 0.01 -10.27 17.00
N SER A 25 -1.03 -10.13 16.20
CA SER A 25 -1.34 -11.04 15.10
C SER A 25 -0.50 -10.73 13.86
N ARG A 26 -0.30 -11.73 12.99
CA ARG A 26 0.37 -11.54 11.70
C ARG A 26 -0.66 -11.45 10.58
N THR A 27 -0.35 -10.66 9.56
CA THR A 27 -1.12 -10.60 8.32
C THR A 27 -0.17 -10.49 7.13
N PRO A 28 -0.47 -11.10 5.97
CA PRO A 28 0.32 -10.88 4.78
C PRO A 28 0.12 -9.44 4.30
N MET A 29 1.22 -8.70 4.16
CA MET A 29 1.24 -7.34 3.64
C MET A 29 2.23 -7.23 2.47
N ARG A 30 2.06 -6.22 1.62
CA ARG A 30 3.07 -5.82 0.62
C ARG A 30 2.94 -4.33 0.30
N ILE A 31 3.82 -3.82 -0.55
CA ILE A 31 3.71 -2.46 -1.09
C ILE A 31 2.82 -2.47 -2.34
N ALA A 32 1.76 -1.66 -2.32
CA ALA A 32 0.81 -1.48 -3.42
C ALA A 32 1.42 -0.64 -4.57
N SER A 33 0.66 -0.44 -5.64
CA SER A 33 1.11 0.34 -6.82
C SER A 33 1.35 1.82 -6.54
N ASP A 34 0.67 2.40 -5.56
CA ASP A 34 0.76 3.80 -5.13
C ASP A 34 1.79 4.02 -3.99
N SER A 35 2.58 2.99 -3.72
CA SER A 35 3.57 2.91 -2.64
C SER A 35 2.99 2.90 -1.22
N ASN A 36 1.68 2.76 -1.07
CA ASN A 36 1.06 2.45 0.21
C ASN A 36 1.28 0.99 0.61
N VAL A 37 1.06 0.70 1.89
CA VAL A 37 0.96 -0.67 2.38
C VAL A 37 -0.41 -1.20 2.01
N GLU A 38 -0.47 -2.46 1.56
CA GLU A 38 -1.73 -3.19 1.45
C GLU A 38 -1.66 -4.52 2.21
N CYS A 39 -2.78 -4.90 2.81
CA CYS A 39 -2.93 -6.19 3.46
C CYS A 39 -3.70 -7.17 2.57
N TRP A 40 -3.51 -8.46 2.84
CA TRP A 40 -4.28 -9.50 2.19
C TRP A 40 -5.75 -9.38 2.61
N SER A 41 -6.62 -9.08 1.66
CA SER A 41 -8.06 -8.98 1.85
C SER A 41 -8.77 -9.54 0.62
N ASN A 42 -9.92 -10.18 0.83
CA ASN A 42 -10.74 -10.67 -0.28
C ASN A 42 -11.99 -9.81 -0.53
N ASP A 43 -12.23 -8.81 0.32
CA ASP A 43 -13.40 -7.93 0.27
C ASP A 43 -13.05 -6.43 0.19
N GLY A 44 -11.76 -6.09 0.13
CA GLY A 44 -11.30 -4.71 0.08
C GLY A 44 -11.54 -3.94 1.37
N LYS A 45 -11.82 -4.62 2.49
CA LYS A 45 -12.17 -3.99 3.77
C LYS A 45 -11.55 -4.67 4.97
N ASN A 46 -11.56 -6.00 5.03
CA ASN A 46 -11.06 -6.76 6.16
C ASN A 46 -9.77 -7.48 5.79
N CYS A 47 -8.70 -7.21 6.53
CA CYS A 47 -7.45 -7.97 6.39
C CYS A 47 -7.62 -9.38 6.96
N VAL A 48 -6.92 -10.34 6.36
CA VAL A 48 -6.76 -11.68 6.93
C VAL A 48 -5.78 -11.60 8.10
N TRP A 49 -6.28 -11.83 9.31
CA TRP A 49 -5.50 -11.88 10.54
C TRP A 49 -5.44 -13.31 11.03
N ASP A 50 -4.36 -14.03 10.74
CA ASP A 50 -4.26 -15.43 11.16
C ASP A 50 -2.83 -15.90 11.43
N ASN A 51 -2.75 -17.04 12.11
CA ASN A 51 -1.50 -17.76 12.35
C ASN A 51 -0.96 -18.45 11.08
N ASN A 52 -1.76 -18.54 10.02
CA ASN A 52 -1.44 -19.17 8.74
C ASN A 52 -0.91 -18.18 7.70
N CYS A 53 -0.47 -16.99 8.11
CA CYS A 53 0.09 -16.00 7.22
C CYS A 53 1.15 -16.60 6.29
N ASP A 54 2.01 -17.47 6.84
CA ASP A 54 3.07 -18.15 6.09
C ASP A 54 2.48 -19.03 4.96
N THR A 55 1.32 -19.66 5.17
CA THR A 55 0.59 -20.43 4.15
C THR A 55 0.07 -19.53 3.03
N TYR A 56 -0.47 -18.35 3.33
CA TYR A 56 -0.91 -17.40 2.31
C TYR A 56 0.26 -16.92 1.45
N VAL A 57 1.35 -16.50 2.09
CA VAL A 57 2.57 -16.05 1.41
C VAL A 57 3.16 -17.17 0.54
N ALA A 58 3.24 -18.39 1.08
CA ALA A 58 3.80 -19.55 0.36
C ALA A 58 2.91 -20.04 -0.79
N SER A 59 1.61 -19.70 -0.80
CA SER A 59 0.67 -20.17 -1.83
C SER A 59 0.97 -19.64 -3.23
N GLY A 60 1.73 -18.55 -3.34
CA GLY A 60 1.95 -17.84 -4.61
C GLY A 60 0.69 -17.20 -5.20
N LYS A 61 -0.44 -17.21 -4.48
CA LYS A 61 -1.70 -16.61 -4.90
C LYS A 61 -1.71 -15.11 -4.59
N SER A 62 -2.73 -14.43 -5.10
CA SER A 62 -3.06 -13.05 -4.72
C SER A 62 -4.49 -12.98 -4.17
N PRO A 63 -4.77 -12.03 -3.27
CA PRO A 63 -6.13 -11.76 -2.81
C PRO A 63 -7.00 -11.24 -3.95
N SER A 64 -8.32 -11.41 -3.85
CA SER A 64 -9.26 -10.85 -4.84
C SER A 64 -9.44 -9.34 -4.73
N ALA A 65 -9.32 -8.79 -3.52
CA ALA A 65 -9.50 -7.36 -3.26
C ALA A 65 -8.64 -6.92 -2.07
N PRO A 66 -7.31 -6.73 -2.26
CA PRO A 66 -6.44 -6.21 -1.21
C PRO A 66 -6.96 -4.89 -0.63
N LEU A 67 -6.76 -4.66 0.67
CA LEU A 67 -7.08 -3.38 1.28
C LEU A 67 -5.80 -2.54 1.35
N VAL A 68 -5.81 -1.38 0.69
CA VAL A 68 -4.69 -0.45 0.63
C VAL A 68 -4.87 0.66 1.68
N CYS A 69 -3.83 0.94 2.45
CA CYS A 69 -3.76 2.10 3.34
C CYS A 69 -3.88 3.43 2.56
N GLY A 70 -4.20 4.53 3.24
CA GLY A 70 -4.46 5.81 2.57
C GLY A 70 -5.90 5.91 2.08
N CYS A 71 -6.10 6.26 0.80
CA CYS A 71 -7.43 6.59 0.29
C CYS A 71 -8.45 5.44 0.35
N MET A 72 -8.04 4.24 -0.03
CA MET A 72 -8.93 3.08 -0.01
C MET A 72 -9.36 2.74 1.42
N HIS A 73 -8.42 2.73 2.36
CA HIS A 73 -8.71 2.56 3.79
C HIS A 73 -9.67 3.63 4.31
N LYS A 74 -9.49 4.90 3.92
CA LYS A 74 -10.40 5.99 4.30
C LYS A 74 -11.82 5.78 3.80
N GLN A 75 -11.98 5.24 2.59
CA GLN A 75 -13.29 4.89 2.06
C GLN A 75 -13.93 3.72 2.82
N ALA A 76 -13.14 2.73 3.24
CA ALA A 76 -13.63 1.53 3.91
C ALA A 76 -13.95 1.73 5.40
N TRP A 77 -13.16 2.55 6.10
CA TRP A 77 -13.14 2.68 7.57
C TRP A 77 -13.21 4.12 8.10
N GLY A 78 -13.17 5.14 7.23
CA GLY A 78 -13.21 6.55 7.64
C GLY A 78 -11.85 7.14 8.04
N THR A 79 -10.81 6.32 8.19
CA THR A 79 -9.44 6.73 8.54
C THR A 79 -8.45 6.28 7.46
N VAL A 80 -7.30 6.95 7.32
CA VAL A 80 -6.28 6.54 6.35
C VAL A 80 -5.40 5.40 6.85
N GLY A 81 -5.48 5.11 8.16
CA GLY A 81 -4.70 4.08 8.83
C GLY A 81 -3.29 4.54 9.22
N TYR A 82 -2.79 5.64 8.65
CA TYR A 82 -1.52 6.25 9.06
C TYR A 82 -1.66 7.28 10.18
N ASP A 83 -2.89 7.73 10.43
CA ASP A 83 -3.26 8.71 11.46
C ASP A 83 -3.13 8.17 12.89
N ASP A 84 -3.20 6.84 13.07
CA ASP A 84 -2.88 6.17 14.33
C ASP A 84 -1.47 5.53 14.27
N PRO A 85 -0.51 5.98 15.09
CA PRO A 85 0.84 5.43 15.14
C PRO A 85 0.93 3.92 15.42
N ASN A 86 -0.06 3.34 16.12
CA ASN A 86 -0.10 1.92 16.48
C ASN A 86 -0.89 1.06 15.47
N HIS A 87 -1.37 1.66 14.38
CA HIS A 87 -2.13 0.97 13.38
C HIS A 87 -1.22 0.16 12.44
N TRP A 88 -1.73 -0.97 11.94
CA TRP A 88 -0.96 -1.92 11.14
C TRP A 88 -0.39 -1.33 9.84
N CYS A 89 -0.99 -0.25 9.32
CA CYS A 89 -0.44 0.50 8.19
C CYS A 89 0.97 1.03 8.51
N ASN A 90 1.20 1.51 9.74
CA ASN A 90 2.50 1.98 10.20
C ASN A 90 3.47 0.82 10.48
N ASP A 91 2.97 -0.32 10.98
CA ASP A 91 3.78 -1.54 11.13
C ASP A 91 4.29 -2.06 9.78
N GLY A 92 3.40 -2.15 8.79
CA GLY A 92 3.75 -2.52 7.42
C GLY A 92 4.70 -1.52 6.78
N LYS A 93 4.51 -0.22 7.03
CA LYS A 93 5.39 0.82 6.50
C LYS A 93 6.81 0.64 7.01
N LYS A 94 6.96 0.40 8.30
CA LYS A 94 8.26 0.15 8.95
C LYS A 94 8.88 -1.17 8.49
N ALA A 95 8.10 -2.25 8.44
CA ALA A 95 8.60 -3.58 8.12
C ALA A 95 8.99 -3.73 6.65
N LEU A 96 8.25 -3.09 5.74
CA LEU A 96 8.42 -3.23 4.29
C LEU A 96 9.19 -2.06 3.66
N GLY A 97 9.44 -0.98 4.40
CA GLY A 97 10.07 0.23 3.86
C GLY A 97 9.18 1.02 2.90
N ALA A 98 7.85 1.00 3.12
CA ALA A 98 6.91 1.69 2.23
C ALA A 98 7.10 3.21 2.26
N ASN A 99 6.98 3.84 1.10
CA ASN A 99 7.00 5.31 0.96
C ASN A 99 5.76 5.82 0.23
N PRO A 100 4.61 5.92 0.92
CA PRO A 100 3.35 6.39 0.34
C PRO A 100 3.48 7.72 -0.41
N THR A 101 2.95 7.77 -1.63
CA THR A 101 2.89 9.02 -2.42
C THR A 101 1.84 10.01 -1.89
N ASN A 102 0.74 9.49 -1.35
CA ASN A 102 -0.33 10.27 -0.73
C ASN A 102 -0.88 9.55 0.53
N PRO A 103 -0.11 9.51 1.64
CA PRO A 103 -0.51 8.77 2.84
C PRO A 103 -1.79 9.33 3.49
N ASN A 104 -2.06 10.62 3.33
CA ASN A 104 -3.16 11.31 4.01
C ASN A 104 -4.45 11.37 3.18
N CYS A 105 -4.44 10.79 1.98
CA CYS A 105 -5.52 10.91 1.01
C CYS A 105 -5.98 12.38 0.83
N THR A 106 -5.02 13.28 0.65
CA THR A 106 -5.33 14.66 0.32
C THR A 106 -5.59 14.76 -1.18
N PRO A 107 -6.56 15.57 -1.63
CA PRO A 107 -6.69 15.85 -3.05
C PRO A 107 -5.36 16.44 -3.53
N THR A 108 -4.71 15.79 -4.49
CA THR A 108 -3.56 16.38 -5.18
C THR A 108 -4.06 17.69 -5.77
N SER A 109 -3.52 18.82 -5.30
CA SER A 109 -3.82 20.12 -5.87
C SER A 109 -3.70 19.98 -7.38
N ALA A 110 -4.81 20.19 -8.10
CA ALA A 110 -4.82 20.12 -9.55
C ALA A 110 -3.62 20.94 -10.08
N PRO A 111 -2.93 20.50 -11.15
CA PRO A 111 -1.84 21.29 -11.71
C PRO A 111 -2.38 22.69 -11.96
N THR A 112 -1.88 23.67 -11.19
CA THR A 112 -2.21 25.07 -11.37
C THR A 112 -1.90 25.35 -12.83
N THR A 113 -2.94 25.51 -13.65
CA THR A 113 -2.77 26.01 -15.01
C THR A 113 -2.18 27.40 -14.81
N ILE A 114 -0.86 27.53 -14.99
CA ILE A 114 -0.22 28.82 -15.12
C ILE A 114 -0.88 29.44 -16.34
N LYS A 115 -1.86 30.33 -16.11
CA LYS A 115 -2.29 31.26 -17.14
C LYS A 115 -1.07 32.11 -17.42
N HIS A 116 -0.29 31.75 -18.44
CA HIS A 116 0.68 32.65 -19.03
C HIS A 116 -0.09 33.90 -19.42
N VAL A 117 0.04 34.96 -18.61
CA VAL A 117 -0.38 36.30 -18.98
C VAL A 117 0.53 36.67 -20.14
N VAL A 118 0.01 36.56 -21.36
CA VAL A 118 0.65 37.14 -22.54
C VAL A 118 0.40 38.63 -22.45
N THR A 119 1.27 39.37 -21.75
CA THR A 119 1.36 40.82 -21.90
C THR A 119 1.80 41.09 -23.33
N ARG A 120 0.87 41.59 -24.14
CA ARG A 120 1.19 42.19 -25.43
C ARG A 120 1.93 43.49 -25.14
N TYR A 121 3.15 43.61 -25.63
CA TYR A 121 3.86 44.89 -25.69
C TYR A 121 3.25 45.70 -26.84
N GLU A 122 2.71 46.88 -26.54
CA GLU A 122 2.50 47.97 -27.51
C GLU A 122 3.79 48.77 -27.67
#